data_AF-A0A950FL43-F1
#
_entry.id   AF-A0A950FL43-F1
#
_cell.length_a   1.000
_cell.length_b   1.000
_cell.length_c   1.000
_cell.angle_alpha   90.00
_cell.angle_beta   90.00
_cell.angle_gamma   90.00
#
_symmetry.space_group_name_H-M   'P 1'
#
loop_
_entity.id
_entity.type
_entity.pdbx_description
1 polymer ?
#
loop_
_entity_poly.entity_id
_entity_poly.type
_entity_poly.pdbx_seq_one_letter_code
_entity_poly.pdbx_strand_id
1 'polypeptide(L)' 'MFRWFSKDLAIDLGTANTLIYVKGEGIVCNEPSVVAVRKDARAGHRILAIGAEAKKMLGRTP' A
#
# COMPACT_ATOMS: atom_id res chain seq x y z
N MET A 1 8.66 -12.48 -29.69
CA MET A 1 9.49 -12.15 -28.52
C MET A 1 8.87 -10.96 -27.81
N PHE A 2 7.99 -11.19 -26.83
CA PHE A 2 7.31 -10.10 -26.10
C PHE A 2 8.27 -9.56 -25.04
N ARG A 3 8.92 -8.43 -25.34
CA ARG A 3 9.64 -7.66 -24.34
C ARG A 3 8.57 -7.00 -23.45
N TRP A 4 8.35 -7.55 -22.26
CA TRP A 4 7.50 -6.92 -21.25
C TRP A 4 8.07 -5.52 -21.02
N PHE A 5 7.28 -4.48 -21.26
CA PHE A 5 7.67 -3.11 -20.91
C PHE A 5 7.86 -3.08 -19.38
N SER A 6 9.09 -3.24 -18.88
CA SER A 6 9.38 -3.01 -17.48
C SER A 6 9.32 -1.51 -17.25
N LYS A 7 8.32 -1.05 -16.48
CA LYS A 7 8.32 0.34 -16.01
C LYS A 7 9.43 0.46 -14.96
N ASP A 8 10.37 1.37 -15.19
CA ASP A 8 11.39 1.73 -14.19
C ASP A 8 10.69 2.38 -12.99
N LEU A 9 10.73 1.71 -11.84
CA LEU A 9 10.04 2.09 -10.60
C LEU A 9 11.03 2.43 -9.50
N ALA A 10 10.72 3.47 -8.73
CA ALA A 10 11.33 3.73 -7.43
C ALA A 10 10.23 3.74 -6.36
N ILE A 11 10.49 3.09 -5.22
CA ILE A 11 9.54 2.98 -4.11
C ILE A 11 10.19 3.59 -2.88
N ASP A 12 9.51 4.57 -2.29
CA ASP A 12 9.84 5.11 -0.97
C ASP A 12 8.89 4.49 0.06
N LEU A 13 9.44 3.74 1.01
CA LEU A 13 8.70 3.04 2.07
C LEU A 13 8.85 3.78 3.40
N GLY A 14 8.29 4.99 3.45
CA GLY A 14 8.27 5.80 4.66
C GLY A 14 7.35 5.24 5.74
N THR A 15 7.59 5.63 7.00
CA THR A 15 6.77 5.21 8.15
C THR A 15 5.33 5.73 8.09
N ALA A 16 5.13 6.92 7.52
CA ALA A 16 3.83 7.55 7.40
C ALA A 16 3.17 7.27 6.05
N ASN A 17 3.94 7.37 4.95
CA ASN A 17 3.47 7.25 3.58
C ASN A 17 4.40 6.37 2.75
N THR A 18 3.82 5.67 1.78
CA THR A 18 4.50 4.92 0.73
C THR A 18 4.29 5.66 -0.58
N LEU A 19 5.38 5.98 -1.28
CA LEU A 19 5.33 6.64 -2.58
C LEU A 19 5.88 5.72 -3.66
N ILE A 20 5.27 5.76 -4.84
CA ILE A 20 5.77 5.07 -6.03
C ILE A 20 6.02 6.11 -7.12
N TYR A 21 7.24 6.13 -7.63
CA TYR A 21 7.65 6.93 -8.78
C TYR A 21 7.87 6.03 -9.99
N VAL A 22 7.36 6.44 -11.14
CA VAL A 22 7.63 5.82 -12.44
C VAL A 22 8.44 6.80 -13.29
N LYS A 23 9.56 6.33 -13.83
CA LYS A 23 10.41 7.13 -14.71
C LYS A 23 9.62 7.65 -15.91
N GLY A 24 9.55 8.98 -16.05
CA GLY A 24 8.81 9.65 -17.12
C GLY A 24 7.33 9.93 -16.82
N GLU A 25 6.76 9.35 -15.75
CA GLU A 25 5.38 9.65 -15.31
C GLU A 25 5.35 10.46 -14.01
N GLY A 26 6.41 10.39 -13.18
CA GLY A 26 6.43 11.08 -11.88
C GLY A 26 5.95 10.18 -10.75
N ILE A 27 5.48 10.79 -9.66
CA ILE A 27 4.86 10.08 -8.53
C ILE A 27 3.47 9.62 -8.95
N VAL A 28 3.27 8.31 -9.03
CA VAL A 28 2.01 7.67 -9.45
C VAL A 28 1.22 7.10 -8.28
N CYS A 29 1.81 7.00 -7.09
CA CYS A 29 1.15 6.59 -5.86
C CYS A 29 1.72 7.38 -4.68
N ASN A 30 0.84 7.81 -3.77
CA ASN A 30 1.19 8.40 -2.48
C ASN A 30 0.08 8.01 -1.48
N GLU A 31 0.27 6.87 -0.83
CA GLU A 31 -0.69 6.28 0.10
C GLU A 31 -0.12 6.25 1.51
N PRO A 32 -0.93 6.39 2.57
CA PRO A 32 -0.48 6.10 3.92
C PRO A 32 0.13 4.70 4.04
N SER A 33 1.23 4.56 4.77
CA SER A 33 1.91 3.27 5.05
C SER A 33 1.17 2.48 6.12
N VAL A 34 -0.11 2.19 5.88
CA VAL A 34 -1.02 1.59 6.86
C VAL A 34 -1.84 0.48 6.21
N VAL A 35 -2.02 -0.61 6.95
CA VAL A 35 -2.90 -1.73 6.60
C VAL A 35 -3.83 -1.99 7.77
N ALA A 36 -5.12 -2.15 7.49
CA ALA A 36 -6.10 -2.60 8.48
C ALA A 36 -6.20 -4.12 8.40
N VAL A 37 -5.98 -4.80 9.52
CA VAL A 37 -6.01 -6.27 9.61
C VAL A 37 -7.04 -6.73 10.63
N ARG A 38 -7.78 -7.80 10.32
CA ARG A 38 -8.60 -8.54 11.27
C ARG A 38 -7.83 -9.77 11.72
N LYS A 39 -7.68 -9.93 13.04
CA LYS A 39 -7.14 -11.16 13.63
C LYS A 39 -8.23 -12.22 13.69
N ASP A 40 -8.01 -13.34 13.01
CA ASP A 40 -8.82 -14.54 13.10
C ASP A 40 -8.02 -15.60 13.88
N ALA A 41 -8.60 -16.12 14.96
CA ALA A 41 -7.94 -17.11 15.81
C ALA A 41 -7.65 -18.44 15.11
N ARG A 42 -8.35 -18.75 14.01
CA ARG A 42 -8.20 -20.01 13.25
C ARG A 42 -7.47 -19.83 11.92
N ALA A 43 -7.56 -18.64 11.31
CA ALA A 43 -7.07 -18.38 9.95
C ALA A 43 -5.92 -17.34 9.89
N GLY A 44 -5.47 -16.79 11.01
CA GLY A 44 -4.39 -15.80 11.05
C GLY A 44 -4.89 -14.37 10.77
N HIS A 45 -4.06 -13.53 10.16
CA HIS A 45 -4.42 -12.13 9.87
C HIS A 45 -5.05 -12.01 8.48
N ARG A 46 -6.28 -11.48 8.41
CA ARG A 46 -6.93 -11.12 7.15
C ARG A 46 -6.80 -9.61 6.90
N ILE A 47 -6.29 -9.22 5.73
CA ILE A 47 -6.26 -7.81 5.30
C ILE A 47 -7.69 -7.34 5.01
N LEU A 48 -8.08 -6.20 5.57
CA LEU A 48 -9.37 -5.56 5.34
C LEU A 48 -9.26 -4.36 4.38
N ALA A 49 -8.22 -3.55 4.53
CA ALA A 49 -7.97 -2.36 3.73
C ALA A 49 -6.49 -1.97 3.77
N ILE A 50 -6.05 -1.17 2.80
CA ILE A 50 -4.68 -0.64 2.67
C ILE A 50 -4.77 0.86 2.39
N GLY A 51 -3.75 1.65 2.76
CA GLY A 51 -3.64 3.05 2.37
C GLY A 51 -4.68 3.94 3.04
N ALA A 52 -5.28 4.84 2.27
CA ALA A 52 -6.26 5.81 2.77
C ALA A 52 -7.45 5.13 3.47
N GLU A 53 -7.97 4.03 2.92
CA GLU A 53 -9.09 3.30 3.53
C GLU A 53 -8.70 2.66 4.86
N ALA A 54 -7.47 2.11 4.97
CA ALA A 54 -6.96 1.63 6.25
C ALA A 54 -6.79 2.77 7.27
N LYS A 55 -6.26 3.91 6.84
CA LYS A 55 -6.06 5.08 7.71
C LYS A 55 -7.37 5.62 8.28
N LYS A 56 -8.47 5.59 7.50
CA LYS A 56 -9.81 5.99 7.98
C LYS A 56 -10.37 5.09 9.09
N MET A 57 -9.86 3.86 9.21
CA MET A 57 -10.24 2.91 10.27
C MET A 57 -9.44 3.13 11.57
N LEU A 58 -8.40 3.96 11.56
CA LEU A 58 -7.56 4.21 12.73
C LEU A 58 -8.39 4.85 13.86
N GLY A 59 -8.29 4.28 15.06
CA GLY A 59 -9.09 4.71 16.21
C GLY A 59 -10.58 4.36 16.12
N ARG A 60 -11.00 3.59 15.10
CA ARG A 60 -12.37 3.11 14.90
C ARG A 60 -12.44 1.58 14.87
N THR A 61 -11.40 0.93 15.37
CA THR A 61 -11.35 -0.52 15.53
C THR A 61 -12.28 -0.91 16.69
N PRO A 62 -13.31 -1.75 16.46
CA PRO A 62 -14.11 -2.30 17.53
C PRO A 62 -13.35 -3.34 18.37
#